data_AF-A0A7J0DNQ6-F1
#
_entry.id   AF-A0A7J0DNQ6-F1
#
_cell.length_a   1.000
_cell.length_b   1.000
_cell.length_c   1.000
_cell.angle_alpha   90.00
_cell.angle_beta   90.00
_cell.angle_gamma   90.00
#
_symmetry.space_group_name_H-M   'P 1'
#
loop_
_entity.id
_entity.type
_entity.pdbx_description
1 polymer ?
#
loop_
_entity_poly.entity_id
_entity_poly.type
_entity_poly.pdbx_seq_one_letter_code
_entity_poly.pdbx_strand_id
1 'polypeptide(L)' 'METEEWSEVVAEEEREGCWTPKHSGCRIPAAASVCPQPPKKKRYSCRGRREPPKNGYFHPPELEIFFAMPPRRQARA' A
#
# COMPACT_ATOMS: atom_id res chain seq x y z
N MET A 1 6.37 37.51 25.80
CA MET A 1 6.34 36.47 26.85
C MET A 1 5.02 35.72 26.69
N GLU A 2 4.80 35.12 25.52
CA GLU A 2 3.55 34.41 25.15
C GLU A 2 3.88 33.28 24.16
N THR A 3 4.97 33.42 23.39
CA THR A 3 5.51 32.39 22.49
C THR A 3 6.08 31.17 23.22
N GLU A 4 6.60 31.34 24.44
CA GLU A 4 7.16 30.24 25.24
C GLU A 4 6.07 29.34 25.81
N GLU A 5 4.93 29.94 26.21
CA GLU A 5 3.79 29.21 26.76
C GLU A 5 3.11 28.34 25.69
N TRP A 6 2.92 28.86 24.47
CA TRP A 6 2.38 28.10 23.35
C TRP A 6 3.30 26.98 22.88
N SER A 7 4.63 27.15 22.98
CA SER A 7 5.59 26.12 22.57
C SER A 7 5.68 24.95 23.54
N GLU A 8 5.42 25.18 24.83
CA GLU A 8 5.51 24.13 25.84
C GLU A 8 4.29 23.19 25.80
N VAL A 9 3.08 23.74 25.56
CA VAL A 9 1.83 22.97 25.43
C VAL A 9 1.85 22.03 24.21
N VAL A 10 2.45 22.48 23.09
CA VAL A 10 2.56 21.66 21.86
C VAL A 10 3.55 20.51 22.05
N ALA A 11 4.59 20.68 22.88
CA ALA A 11 5.60 19.66 23.14
C ALA A 11 5.12 18.51 24.06
N GLU A 12 4.17 18.78 24.96
CA GLU A 12 3.52 17.72 25.76
C GLU A 12 2.50 16.92 24.94
N GLU A 13 1.72 17.57 24.05
CA GLU A 13 0.77 16.89 23.16
C GLU A 13 1.48 15.95 22.15
N GLU A 14 2.67 16.32 21.66
CA GLU A 14 3.47 15.46 20.77
C GLU A 14 4.05 14.20 21.47
N ARG A 15 4.27 14.26 22.79
CA ARG A 15 4.81 13.11 23.56
C ARG A 15 3.76 12.03 23.76
N GLU A 16 2.50 12.42 23.88
CA GLU A 16 1.35 11.55 23.94
C GLU A 16 0.87 11.28 22.50
N GLY A 17 1.59 10.43 21.77
CA GLY A 17 1.26 10.13 20.37
C GLY A 17 -0.22 9.71 20.15
N CYS A 18 -0.69 9.69 18.90
CA CYS A 18 -2.08 9.35 18.62
C CYS A 18 -2.41 7.87 18.94
N TRP A 19 -3.25 7.63 19.96
CA TRP A 19 -3.72 6.29 20.33
C TRP A 19 -5.21 6.12 20.07
N THR A 20 -5.62 4.87 19.76
CA THR A 20 -7.04 4.51 19.66
C THR A 20 -7.71 4.58 21.04
N PRO A 21 -8.83 5.30 21.22
CA PRO A 21 -9.56 5.35 22.49
C PRO A 21 -9.99 3.96 22.97
N LYS A 22 -9.68 3.64 24.23
CA LYS A 22 -9.90 2.30 24.82
C LYS A 22 -11.26 2.12 25.50
N HIS A 23 -12.06 3.19 25.65
CA HIS A 23 -13.34 3.11 26.35
C HIS A 23 -14.40 2.36 25.55
N SER A 24 -15.40 1.80 26.25
CA SER A 24 -16.42 0.91 25.65
C SER A 24 -17.21 1.55 24.49
N GLY A 25 -17.58 2.83 24.61
CA GLY A 25 -18.27 3.57 23.54
C GLY A 25 -17.50 3.75 22.22
N CYS A 26 -16.15 3.65 22.22
CA CYS A 26 -15.34 3.72 21.00
C CYS A 26 -14.85 2.35 20.52
N ARG A 27 -15.01 1.30 21.32
CA ARG A 27 -14.54 -0.05 20.98
C ARG A 27 -15.57 -0.75 20.09
N ILE A 28 -15.11 -1.35 19.00
CA ILE A 28 -15.97 -2.17 18.14
C ILE A 28 -16.57 -3.31 18.99
N PRO A 29 -17.90 -3.47 19.05
CA PRO A 29 -18.53 -4.53 19.83
C PRO A 29 -18.07 -5.91 19.36
N ALA A 30 -17.70 -6.79 20.29
CA ALA A 30 -17.25 -8.15 19.96
C ALA A 30 -18.31 -8.95 19.17
N ALA A 31 -19.60 -8.68 19.40
CA ALA A 31 -20.69 -9.30 18.63
C ALA A 31 -20.73 -8.87 17.14
N ALA A 32 -20.17 -7.70 16.80
CA ALA A 32 -20.05 -7.24 15.41
C ALA A 32 -18.82 -7.82 14.68
N SER A 33 -17.99 -8.61 15.36
CA SER A 33 -16.74 -9.18 14.80
C SER A 33 -16.95 -10.40 13.90
N VAL A 34 -18.19 -10.78 13.60
CA VAL A 34 -18.46 -11.79 12.57
C VAL A 34 -18.21 -11.13 11.23
N CYS A 35 -16.96 -11.22 10.75
CA CYS A 35 -16.61 -10.81 9.41
C CYS A 35 -17.62 -11.44 8.43
N PRO A 36 -18.22 -10.67 7.51
CA PRO A 36 -19.08 -11.26 6.50
C PRO A 36 -18.28 -12.32 5.74
N GLN A 37 -18.97 -13.40 5.31
CA GLN A 37 -18.31 -14.43 4.53
C GLN A 37 -17.64 -13.81 3.29
N PRO A 38 -16.43 -14.26 2.92
CA PRO A 38 -15.71 -13.71 1.79
C PRO A 38 -16.54 -13.85 0.51
N PRO A 39 -16.49 -12.86 -0.40
CA PRO A 39 -17.20 -12.94 -1.66
C PRO A 39 -16.74 -14.17 -2.44
N LYS A 40 -17.70 -14.91 -3.01
CA LYS A 40 -17.40 -16.09 -3.83
C LYS A 40 -16.62 -15.65 -5.06
N LYS A 41 -15.41 -16.21 -5.24
CA LYS A 41 -14.65 -16.02 -6.48
C LYS A 41 -15.48 -16.52 -7.66
N LYS A 42 -15.66 -15.68 -8.69
CA LYS A 42 -16.21 -16.14 -9.97
C LYS A 42 -15.24 -17.17 -10.55
N ARG A 43 -15.77 -18.28 -11.08
CA ARG A 43 -14.94 -19.26 -11.81
C ARG A 43 -14.28 -18.52 -12.97
N TYR A 44 -12.96 -18.66 -13.09
CA TYR A 44 -12.24 -18.15 -14.26
C TYR A 44 -12.81 -18.85 -15.50
N SER A 45 -13.55 -18.12 -16.33
CA SER A 45 -13.94 -18.63 -17.64
C SER A 45 -12.72 -18.52 -18.52
N CYS A 46 -12.06 -19.65 -18.79
CA CYS A 46 -11.05 -19.78 -19.84
C CYS A 46 -11.72 -19.55 -21.20
N ARG A 47 -12.18 -18.32 -21.51
CA ARG A 47 -12.55 -17.96 -22.88
C ARG A 47 -11.25 -17.78 -23.66
N GLY A 48 -10.63 -18.92 -23.99
CA GLY A 48 -9.36 -19.00 -24.69
C GLY A 48 -8.18 -18.40 -23.91
N ARG A 49 -6.97 -18.68 -24.36
CA ARG A 49 -5.87 -17.76 -24.06
C ARG A 49 -6.28 -16.42 -24.68
N ARG A 50 -6.42 -15.39 -23.86
CA ARG A 50 -6.67 -14.03 -24.36
C ARG A 50 -5.52 -13.73 -25.32
N GLU A 51 -5.84 -13.49 -26.59
CA GLU A 51 -4.83 -13.08 -27.54
C GLU A 51 -4.14 -11.82 -27.01
N PRO A 52 -2.81 -11.69 -27.23
CA PRO A 52 -2.13 -10.46 -26.92
C PRO A 52 -2.84 -9.28 -27.59
N PRO A 53 -2.90 -8.09 -26.97
CA PRO A 53 -3.36 -6.87 -27.60
C PRO A 53 -2.64 -6.70 -28.94
N LYS A 54 -3.39 -6.23 -29.94
CA LYS A 54 -2.91 -6.06 -31.32
C LYS A 54 -1.64 -5.22 -31.42
N ASN A 55 -1.44 -4.30 -30.47
CA ASN A 55 -0.32 -3.36 -30.42
C ASN A 55 0.69 -3.72 -29.31
N GLY A 56 0.67 -4.96 -28.82
CA GLY A 56 1.42 -5.39 -27.65
C GLY A 56 0.89 -4.80 -26.34
N TYR A 57 1.32 -5.35 -25.22
CA TYR A 57 0.81 -4.94 -23.90
C TYR A 57 1.42 -3.61 -23.43
N PHE A 58 2.66 -3.34 -23.80
CA PHE A 58 3.41 -2.13 -23.44
C PHE A 58 4.74 -2.18 -24.21
N HIS A 59 4.95 -1.27 -25.17
CA HIS A 59 6.22 -1.13 -25.92
C HIS A 59 6.79 0.29 -25.77
N PRO A 60 7.17 0.70 -24.56
CA PRO A 60 7.93 1.93 -24.38
C PRO A 60 9.36 1.68 -24.91
N PRO A 61 9.92 2.56 -25.77
CA PRO A 61 11.26 2.42 -26.32
C PRO A 61 12.34 2.25 -25.23
N GLU A 62 12.07 2.71 -24.01
CA GLU A 62 12.92 2.59 -22.85
C GLU A 62 13.21 1.13 -22.46
N LEU A 63 12.25 0.21 -22.57
CA LEU A 63 12.46 -1.19 -22.23
C LEU A 63 13.38 -1.90 -23.22
N GLU A 64 13.28 -1.57 -24.51
CA GLU A 64 14.19 -2.12 -25.53
C GLU A 64 15.64 -1.70 -25.26
N ILE A 65 15.85 -0.47 -24.79
CA ILE A 65 17.17 0.02 -24.36
C ILE A 65 17.68 -0.79 -23.15
N PHE A 66 16.83 -1.08 -22.16
CA PHE A 66 17.22 -1.89 -21.01
C PHE A 66 17.70 -3.29 -21.40
N PHE A 67 17.03 -3.95 -22.34
CA PHE A 67 17.41 -5.29 -22.80
C PHE A 67 18.56 -5.28 -23.81
N ALA A 68 18.77 -4.18 -24.54
CA ALA A 68 19.90 -4.01 -25.46
C ALA A 68 21.22 -3.70 -24.74
N MET A 69 21.19 -3.27 -23.47
CA MET A 69 22.39 -3.01 -22.70
C MET A 69 23.13 -4.32 -22.37
N PRO A 70 24.45 -4.41 -22.63
CA PRO A 70 25.23 -5.57 -22.23
C PRO A 70 25.25 -5.69 -20.70
N PRO A 71 25.29 -6.91 -20.15
CA PRO A 71 25.40 -7.11 -18.71
C PRO A 71 26.67 -6.43 -18.20
N ARG A 72 26.54 -5.62 -17.14
CA ARG A 72 27.70 -4.97 -16.52
C ARG A 72 28.59 -6.06 -15.91
N ARG A 73 29.89 -6.01 -16.21
CA ARG A 73 30.88 -6.87 -15.56
C ARG A 73 30.87 -6.54 -14.07
N GLN A 74 30.48 -7.50 -13.25
CA GLN A 74 30.63 -7.40 -11.81
C GLN A 74 32.13 -7.35 -11.49
N ALA A 75 32.55 -6.39 -10.68
CA ALA A 75 33.83 -6.51 -9.99
C ALA A 75 33.65 -7.63 -8.96
N ARG A 76 34.37 -8.74 -9.14
CA ARG A 76 34.49 -9.75 -8.08
C ARG A 76 35.29 -9.12 -6.94
N ALA A 77 34.67 -9.02 -5.76
CA ALA A 77 35.37 -8.79 -4.51
C ALA A 77 35.99 -10.10 -4.01
#